data_AF-A0A3N1GBT2-F1
#
_entry.id   AF-A0A3N1GBT2-F1
#
_cell.length_a   1.000
_cell.length_b   1.000
_cell.length_c   1.000
_cell.angle_alpha   90.00
_cell.angle_beta   90.00
_cell.angle_gamma   90.00
#
_symmetry.space_group_name_H-M   'P 1'
#
loop_
_entity.id
_entity.type
_entity.pdbx_description
1 polymer ?
#
loop_
_entity_poly.entity_id
_entity_poly.type
_entity_poly.pdbx_seq_one_letter_code
_entity_poly.pdbx_strand_id
1 'polypeptide(L)'
;MEQPGPRFVAAFVRCVAVLALEGDAQIAWLGEKGLPLVDELALEFDDGFRLVPTFIERGWLNATALPVLAEIDQHLSFMSGEHNAGLWQVEALARRTEWNQVRMLARTALTLLA
;
A
#
# COMPACT_ATOMS: atom_id res chain seq x y z
N MET A 1 -5.89 -2.21 25.12
CA MET A 1 -6.02 -1.95 23.66
C MET A 1 -6.92 -3.02 23.09
N GLU A 2 -7.99 -2.63 22.38
CA GLU A 2 -8.78 -3.60 21.61
C GLU A 2 -7.88 -4.24 20.56
N GLN A 3 -7.91 -5.57 20.47
CA GLN A 3 -7.14 -6.25 19.44
C GLN A 3 -7.79 -6.00 18.07
N PRO A 4 -7.00 -5.87 16.98
CA PRO A 4 -7.55 -5.53 15.67
C PRO A 4 -8.60 -6.56 15.24
N GLY A 5 -9.78 -6.09 14.82
CA GLY A 5 -10.85 -6.93 14.28
C GLY A 5 -10.77 -7.13 12.76
N PRO A 6 -11.67 -7.94 12.16
CA PRO A 6 -11.69 -8.23 10.72
C PRO A 6 -11.76 -6.99 9.81
N ARG A 7 -12.35 -5.89 10.30
CA ARG A 7 -12.39 -4.61 9.57
C ARG A 7 -11.00 -4.07 9.22
N PHE A 8 -9.99 -4.35 10.05
CA PHE A 8 -8.62 -3.88 9.81
C PHE A 8 -7.95 -4.66 8.69
N VAL A 9 -8.22 -5.97 8.59
CA VAL A 9 -7.75 -6.79 7.46
C VAL A 9 -8.38 -6.32 6.16
N ALA A 10 -9.70 -6.11 6.16
CA ALA A 10 -10.40 -5.61 4.97
C ALA A 10 -9.87 -4.23 4.54
N ALA A 11 -9.59 -3.34 5.49
CA ALA A 11 -8.98 -2.05 5.21
C ALA A 11 -7.56 -2.19 4.63
N PHE A 12 -6.74 -3.08 5.17
CA PHE A 12 -5.40 -3.35 4.65
C PHE A 12 -5.43 -3.94 3.24
N VAL A 13 -6.28 -4.95 3.00
CA VAL A 13 -6.45 -5.54 1.65
C VAL A 13 -6.92 -4.49 0.65
N ARG A 14 -7.84 -3.59 1.03
CA ARG A 14 -8.23 -2.44 0.20
C ARG A 14 -7.04 -1.53 -0.08
N CYS A 15 -6.22 -1.22 0.92
CA CYS A 15 -5.02 -0.40 0.72
C CYS A 15 -4.07 -1.04 -0.32
N VAL A 16 -3.79 -2.34 -0.21
CA VAL A 16 -2.98 -3.06 -1.19
C VAL A 16 -3.64 -3.04 -2.57
N ALA A 17 -4.97 -3.18 -2.64
CA ALA A 17 -5.71 -3.07 -3.91
C ALA A 17 -5.58 -1.69 -4.55
N VAL A 18 -5.62 -0.61 -3.76
CA VAL A 18 -5.39 0.76 -4.26
C VAL A 18 -3.96 0.94 -4.75
N LEU A 19 -2.96 0.41 -4.03
CA LEU A 19 -1.57 0.42 -4.49
C LEU A 19 -1.36 -0.32 -5.81
N ALA A 20 -2.22 -1.29 -6.13
CA ALA A 20 -2.16 -2.08 -7.37
C ALA A 20 -2.89 -1.45 -8.57
N LEU A 21 -3.73 -0.42 -8.37
CA LEU A 21 -4.43 0.28 -9.44
C LEU A 21 -3.45 0.94 -10.40
N GLU A 22 -3.85 1.23 -11.64
CA GLU A 22 -3.04 2.09 -12.52
C GLU A 22 -3.01 3.54 -12.00
N GLY A 23 -1.99 4.32 -12.40
CA GLY A 23 -1.76 5.68 -11.87
C GLY A 23 -2.99 6.58 -11.95
N ASP A 24 -3.69 6.62 -13.08
CA ASP A 24 -4.92 7.43 -13.24
C ASP A 24 -6.04 6.99 -12.29
N ALA A 25 -6.14 5.70 -11.99
CA ALA A 25 -7.12 5.17 -11.06
C ALA A 25 -6.73 5.41 -9.59
N GLN A 26 -5.42 5.45 -9.27
CA GLN A 26 -4.93 5.90 -7.96
C GLN A 26 -5.25 7.38 -7.75
N ILE A 27 -5.05 8.21 -8.78
CA ILE A 27 -5.40 9.64 -8.76
C ILE A 27 -6.91 9.82 -8.57
N ALA A 28 -7.74 9.07 -9.29
CA ALA A 28 -9.19 9.12 -9.13
C ALA A 28 -9.63 8.71 -7.70
N TRP A 29 -9.05 7.62 -7.15
CA TRP A 29 -9.30 7.17 -5.78
C TRP A 29 -8.97 8.24 -4.74
N LEU A 30 -7.82 8.92 -4.90
CA LEU A 30 -7.42 10.02 -4.03
C LEU A 30 -8.32 11.26 -4.19
N GLY A 31 -8.78 11.55 -5.41
CA GLY A 31 -9.70 12.66 -5.69
C GLY A 31 -11.04 12.54 -4.97
N GLU A 32 -11.59 11.32 -4.85
CA GLU A 32 -12.81 11.06 -4.07
C GLU A 32 -12.67 11.38 -2.57
N LYS A 33 -11.43 11.45 -2.06
CA LYS A 33 -11.12 11.77 -0.65
C LYS A 33 -10.96 13.26 -0.38
N GLY A 34 -11.04 14.11 -1.40
CA GLY A 34 -11.10 15.57 -1.30
C GLY A 34 -9.81 16.32 -1.63
N LEU A 35 -8.64 15.79 -1.27
CA LEU A 35 -7.32 16.31 -1.68
C LEU A 35 -6.37 15.13 -1.93
N PRO A 36 -5.66 15.10 -3.08
CA PRO A 36 -4.79 13.97 -3.38
C PRO A 36 -3.45 14.08 -2.65
N LEU A 37 -3.47 13.67 -1.39
CA LEU A 37 -2.28 13.45 -0.59
C LEU A 37 -1.71 12.07 -0.96
N VAL A 38 -0.69 12.07 -1.81
CA VAL A 38 -0.11 10.83 -2.37
C VAL A 38 0.57 9.99 -1.28
N ASP A 39 1.13 10.66 -0.27
CA ASP A 39 1.71 10.06 0.93
C ASP A 39 0.70 9.23 1.73
N GLU A 40 -0.59 9.55 1.71
CA GLU A 40 -1.64 8.74 2.36
C GLU A 40 -1.67 7.29 1.85
N LEU A 41 -1.29 7.04 0.59
CA LEU A 41 -1.19 5.67 0.06
C LEU A 41 -0.11 4.86 0.78
N ALA A 42 1.00 5.50 1.18
CA ALA A 42 2.08 4.85 1.91
C ALA A 42 1.76 4.78 3.42
N LEU A 43 1.15 5.83 3.98
CA LEU A 43 0.77 5.87 5.39
C LEU A 43 -0.31 4.83 5.73
N GLU A 44 -1.36 4.71 4.91
CA GLU A 44 -2.39 3.66 5.08
C GLU A 44 -1.78 2.26 5.01
N PHE A 45 -0.78 2.07 4.14
CA PHE A 45 -0.09 0.80 3.98
C PHE A 45 0.78 0.47 5.19
N ASP A 46 1.64 1.39 5.63
CA ASP A 46 2.55 1.21 6.79
C ASP A 46 1.76 0.92 8.07
N ASP A 47 0.68 1.66 8.33
CA ASP A 47 -0.20 1.42 9.48
C ASP A 47 -0.79 0.00 9.48
N GLY A 48 -1.24 -0.48 8.33
CA GLY A 48 -1.75 -1.84 8.18
C GLY A 48 -0.66 -2.92 8.20
N PHE A 49 0.52 -2.62 7.63
CA PHE A 49 1.64 -3.55 7.55
C PHE A 49 2.15 -3.94 8.94
N ARG A 50 2.17 -3.01 9.90
CA ARG A 50 2.49 -3.28 11.31
C ARG A 50 1.56 -4.31 11.97
N LEU A 51 0.37 -4.50 11.43
CA LEU A 51 -0.62 -5.47 11.93
C LEU A 51 -0.57 -6.82 11.20
N VAL A 52 0.18 -6.94 10.10
CA VAL A 52 0.29 -8.18 9.29
C VAL A 52 0.70 -9.39 10.12
N PRO A 53 1.67 -9.32 11.07
CA PRO A 53 1.97 -10.46 11.93
C PRO A 53 0.75 -10.97 12.70
N THR A 54 -0.07 -10.07 13.25
CA THR A 54 -1.31 -10.41 13.94
C THR A 54 -2.37 -10.98 12.99
N PHE A 55 -2.46 -10.48 11.75
CA PHE A 55 -3.38 -11.01 10.75
C PHE A 55 -3.01 -12.44 10.34
N ILE A 56 -1.72 -12.73 10.20
CA ILE A 56 -1.20 -14.07 9.89
C ILE A 56 -1.43 -15.03 11.08
N GLU A 57 -1.10 -14.61 12.31
CA GLU A 57 -1.31 -15.42 13.52
C GLU A 57 -2.78 -15.84 13.67
N ARG A 58 -3.71 -14.97 13.26
CA ARG A 58 -5.16 -15.21 13.29
C ARG A 58 -5.70 -15.96 12.08
N GLY A 59 -4.85 -16.30 11.09
CA GLY A 59 -5.25 -16.98 9.87
C GLY A 59 -6.10 -16.13 8.93
N TRP A 60 -6.07 -14.80 9.06
CA TRP A 60 -6.81 -13.88 8.20
C TRP A 60 -6.07 -13.53 6.92
N LEU A 61 -4.73 -13.63 6.93
CA LEU A 61 -3.88 -13.48 5.76
C LEU A 61 -2.95 -14.69 5.65
N ASN A 62 -2.61 -15.05 4.41
CA ASN A 62 -1.63 -16.08 4.13
C ASN A 62 -0.21 -15.57 4.39
N ALA A 63 0.60 -16.35 5.13
CA ALA A 63 1.99 -16.01 5.43
C ALA A 63 2.87 -15.91 4.18
N THR A 64 2.48 -16.53 3.06
CA THR A 64 3.20 -16.43 1.78
C THR A 64 3.23 -15.02 1.20
N ALA A 65 2.29 -14.14 1.58
CA ALA A 65 2.27 -12.75 1.13
C ALA A 65 3.31 -11.88 1.85
N LEU A 66 3.79 -12.29 3.03
CA LEU A 66 4.65 -11.46 3.90
C LEU A 66 5.93 -10.95 3.20
N PRO A 67 6.70 -11.77 2.45
CA PRO A 67 7.91 -11.28 1.78
C PRO A 67 7.60 -10.15 0.79
N VAL A 68 6.53 -10.28 0.00
CA VAL A 68 6.15 -9.27 -0.99
C VAL A 68 5.63 -8.00 -0.32
N LEU A 69 4.86 -8.12 0.77
CA LEU A 69 4.42 -6.97 1.55
C LEU A 69 5.61 -6.21 2.17
N ALA A 70 6.63 -6.92 2.64
CA ALA A 70 7.86 -6.31 3.15
C ALA A 70 8.66 -5.60 2.04
N GLU A 71 8.66 -6.13 0.80
CA GLU A 71 9.28 -5.44 -0.34
C GLU A 71 8.54 -4.15 -0.70
N ILE A 72 7.20 -4.11 -0.60
CA ILE A 72 6.43 -2.87 -0.77
C ILE A 72 6.83 -1.85 0.29
N ASP A 73 6.86 -2.25 1.57
CA ASP A 73 7.25 -1.40 2.70
C ASP A 73 8.65 -0.79 2.49
N GLN A 74 9.62 -1.63 2.15
CA GLN A 74 10.99 -1.20 1.88
C GLN A 74 11.06 -0.22 0.72
N HIS A 75 10.31 -0.47 -0.36
CA HIS A 75 10.33 0.39 -1.53
C HIS A 75 9.67 1.75 -1.28
N LEU A 76 8.55 1.79 -0.55
CA LEU A 76 7.92 3.04 -0.12
C LEU A 76 8.83 3.83 0.85
N SER A 77 9.53 3.14 1.74
CA SER A 77 10.54 3.74 2.62
C SER A 77 11.71 4.34 1.82
N PHE A 78 12.20 3.64 0.78
CA PHE A 78 13.23 4.16 -0.12
C PHE A 78 12.78 5.42 -0.88
N MET A 79 11.49 5.50 -1.27
CA MET A 79 10.92 6.68 -1.93
C MET A 79 10.78 7.88 -0.99
N SER A 80 10.99 7.73 0.32
CA SER A 80 10.81 8.80 1.31
C SER A 80 12.00 9.80 1.34
N GLY A 81 11.80 10.91 2.07
CA GLY A 81 12.83 11.93 2.30
C GLY A 81 12.78 13.10 1.31
N GLU A 82 13.33 14.25 1.73
CA GLU A 82 13.22 15.53 1.00
C GLU A 82 13.75 15.45 -0.44
N HIS A 83 14.84 14.70 -0.66
CA HIS A 83 15.43 14.50 -1.99
C HIS A 83 14.49 13.80 -2.99
N ASN A 84 13.50 13.06 -2.48
CA ASN A 84 12.50 12.34 -3.26
C ASN A 84 11.11 13.01 -3.21
N ALA A 85 10.98 14.25 -2.72
CA ALA A 85 9.69 14.93 -2.59
C ALA A 85 8.87 14.94 -3.90
N GLY A 86 9.54 14.97 -5.07
CA GLY A 86 8.87 14.89 -6.38
C GLY A 86 8.15 13.56 -6.66
N LEU A 87 8.48 12.48 -5.96
CA LEU A 87 7.79 11.19 -6.06
C LEU A 87 6.41 11.19 -5.40
N TRP A 88 6.16 12.15 -4.50
CA TRP A 88 4.92 12.27 -3.73
C TRP A 88 3.98 13.34 -4.30
N GLN A 89 4.21 13.75 -5.55
CA GLN A 89 3.31 14.62 -6.31
C GLN A 89 2.30 13.76 -7.10
N VAL A 90 1.12 14.29 -7.35
CA VAL A 90 0.02 13.57 -8.03
C VAL A 90 0.46 13.04 -9.39
N GLU A 91 1.20 13.85 -10.15
CA GLU A 91 1.71 13.49 -11.48
C GLU A 91 2.70 12.31 -11.45
N ALA A 92 3.34 12.09 -10.30
CA ALA A 92 4.30 11.01 -10.13
C ALA A 92 3.65 9.63 -10.18
N LEU A 93 2.40 9.49 -9.69
CA LEU A 93 1.65 8.24 -9.70
C LEU A 93 1.56 7.61 -11.10
N ALA A 94 1.34 8.46 -12.12
CA ALA A 94 1.20 8.04 -13.51
C ALA A 94 2.54 7.97 -14.27
N ARG A 95 3.56 8.71 -13.85
CA ARG A 95 4.76 8.96 -14.67
C ARG A 95 6.05 8.35 -14.13
N ARG A 96 6.13 8.05 -12.84
CA ARG A 96 7.37 7.63 -12.18
C ARG A 96 7.46 6.12 -12.10
N THR A 97 8.61 5.58 -12.48
CA THR A 97 8.91 4.15 -12.46
C THR A 97 8.89 3.55 -11.07
N GLU A 98 9.16 4.37 -10.06
CA GLU A 98 9.10 4.05 -8.65
C GLU A 98 7.69 3.59 -8.26
N TRP A 99 6.65 4.29 -8.77
CA TRP A 99 5.25 3.88 -8.60
C TRP A 99 4.85 2.67 -9.47
N ASN A 100 5.49 2.45 -10.64
CA ASN A 100 5.29 1.20 -11.39
C ASN A 100 5.72 -0.03 -10.55
N GLN A 101 6.83 0.09 -9.81
CA GLN A 101 7.33 -0.98 -8.97
C GLN A 101 6.38 -1.27 -7.80
N VAL A 102 5.88 -0.23 -7.12
CA VAL A 102 4.84 -0.38 -6.08
C VAL A 102 3.62 -1.13 -6.62
N ARG A 103 3.13 -0.73 -7.80
CA ARG A 103 1.97 -1.37 -8.45
C ARG A 103 2.20 -2.85 -8.76
N MET A 104 3.36 -3.18 -9.29
CA MET A 104 3.72 -4.57 -9.61
C MET A 104 3.81 -5.44 -8.35
N LEU A 105 4.47 -4.95 -7.31
CA LEU A 105 4.57 -5.65 -6.02
C LEU A 105 3.18 -5.82 -5.38
N ALA A 106 2.35 -4.77 -5.38
CA ALA A 106 1.00 -4.82 -4.83
C ALA A 106 0.11 -5.85 -5.55
N ARG A 107 0.17 -5.92 -6.89
CA ARG A 107 -0.52 -6.97 -7.67
C ARG A 107 -0.07 -8.37 -7.26
N THR A 108 1.23 -8.56 -7.11
CA THR A 108 1.79 -9.83 -6.66
C THR A 108 1.30 -10.19 -5.27
N ALA A 109 1.32 -9.23 -4.32
CA ALA A 109 0.79 -9.43 -2.97
C ALA A 109 -0.69 -9.84 -2.98
N LEU A 110 -1.55 -9.21 -3.80
CA LEU A 110 -2.96 -9.59 -3.90
C LEU A 110 -3.18 -11.04 -4.34
N THR A 111 -2.33 -11.58 -5.20
CA THR A 111 -2.42 -13.00 -5.60
C THR A 111 -2.04 -13.98 -4.49
N LEU A 112 -1.31 -13.50 -3.48
CA LEU A 112 -0.83 -14.28 -2.33
C LEU A 112 -1.68 -14.07 -1.07
N LEU A 113 -2.47 -13.01 -1.00
CA LEU A 113 -3.36 -12.70 0.14
C LEU A 113 -4.61 -13.58 0.18
N ALA A 114 -4.94 -14.25 -0.94
CA ALA A 114 -6.09 -15.14 -1.11
C ALA A 114 -5.85 -16.57 -0.59
#